data_AF-A0A769XNR1-F1
#
_entry.id   AF-A0A769XNR1-F1
#
_cell.length_a   1.000
_cell.length_b   1.000
_cell.length_c   1.000
_cell.angle_alpha   90.00
_cell.angle_beta   90.00
_cell.angle_gamma   90.00
#
_symmetry.space_group_name_H-M   'P 1'
#
loop_
_entity.id
_entity.type
_entity.pdbx_description
1 polymer ?
#
loop_
_entity_poly.entity_id
_entity_poly.type
_entity_poly.pdbx_seq_one_letter_code
_entity_poly.pdbx_strand_id
1 'polypeptide(L)'
;MTIYFINWVADYELKMIQYLKKKHKIKNITTPKKYNWVNKKISKLGMDNAWLGRLFIKHHLNAVKKDDIIIFNDSVINKSINK
;
A
#
# COMPACT_ATOMS: atom_id res chain seq x y z
N MET A 1 15.60 1.31 -10.85
CA MET A 1 15.11 0.96 -9.51
C MET A 1 14.42 2.13 -8.85
N THR A 2 13.14 1.96 -8.58
CA THR A 2 12.29 2.81 -7.74
C THR A 2 11.86 1.99 -6.53
N ILE A 3 11.84 2.60 -5.35
CA ILE A 3 11.34 1.96 -4.13
C ILE A 3 9.91 2.47 -3.88
N TYR A 4 8.96 1.56 -3.75
CA TYR A 4 7.57 1.86 -3.47
C TYR A 4 7.26 1.55 -2.01
N PHE A 5 6.90 2.56 -1.24
CA PHE A 5 6.35 2.39 0.11
C PHE A 5 4.83 2.45 0.00
N ILE A 6 4.15 1.37 0.40
CA ILE A 6 2.69 1.29 0.34
C ILE A 6 2.12 1.31 1.77
N ASN A 7 1.24 2.29 2.04
CA ASN A 7 0.58 2.48 3.34
C ASN A 7 1.50 2.79 4.53
N TRP A 8 2.62 3.48 4.27
CA TRP A 8 3.46 4.06 5.31
C TRP A 8 3.01 5.50 5.57
N VAL A 9 2.46 5.74 6.77
CA VAL A 9 1.75 6.98 7.11
C VAL A 9 2.12 7.54 8.48
N ALA A 10 2.84 6.80 9.33
CA ALA A 10 3.23 7.31 10.63
C ALA A 10 4.36 8.35 10.49
N ASP A 11 4.37 9.37 11.35
CA ASP A 11 5.29 10.51 11.18
C ASP A 11 6.77 10.11 11.20
N TYR A 12 7.13 9.13 12.02
CA TYR A 12 8.50 8.61 12.09
C TYR A 12 8.88 7.84 10.80
N GLU A 13 7.95 7.07 10.24
CA GLU A 13 8.12 6.37 8.97
C GLU A 13 8.32 7.35 7.83
N LEU A 14 7.52 8.42 7.79
CA LEU A 14 7.61 9.46 6.77
C LEU A 14 8.95 10.21 6.85
N LYS A 15 9.47 10.50 8.06
CA LYS A 15 10.81 11.07 8.24
C LYS A 15 11.90 10.15 7.69
N MET A 16 11.82 8.85 7.98
CA MET A 16 12.76 7.86 7.44
C MET A 16 12.69 7.80 5.90
N ILE A 17 11.49 7.71 5.33
CA ILE A 17 11.28 7.70 3.87
C ILE A 17 11.83 8.98 3.22
N GLN A 18 11.63 10.13 3.87
CA GLN A 18 12.16 11.41 3.40
C GLN A 18 13.70 11.44 3.39
N TYR A 19 14.34 10.82 4.38
CA TYR A 19 15.79 10.67 4.38
C TYR A 19 16.27 9.79 3.21
N LEU A 20 15.60 8.65 2.98
CA LEU A 20 15.94 7.73 1.89
C LEU A 20 15.72 8.35 0.50
N LYS A 21 14.75 9.27 0.36
CA LYS A 21 14.48 10.02 -0.89
C LYS A 21 15.70 10.83 -1.38
N LYS A 22 16.63 11.17 -0.49
CA LYS A 22 17.87 11.88 -0.86
C LYS A 22 18.80 11.03 -1.72
N LYS A 23 18.76 9.70 -1.60
CA LYS A 23 19.66 8.76 -2.28
C LYS A 23 18.95 7.85 -3.29
N HIS A 24 17.65 7.62 -3.13
CA HIS A 24 16.90 6.68 -3.97
C HIS A 24 15.64 7.35 -4.54
N LYS A 25 15.21 6.86 -5.71
CA LYS A 25 13.90 7.23 -6.27
C LYS A 25 12.82 6.52 -5.46
N ILE A 26 12.03 7.27 -4.71
CA ILE A 26 11.00 6.71 -3.83
C ILE A 26 9.63 7.25 -4.15
N LYS A 27 8.65 6.35 -4.24
CA LYS A 27 7.22 6.67 -4.32
C LYS A 27 6.54 6.20 -3.05
N ASN A 28 5.91 7.11 -2.32
CA ASN A 28 5.02 6.75 -1.23
C ASN A 28 3.58 6.75 -1.77
N ILE A 29 2.90 5.63 -1.61
CA ILE A 29 1.52 5.44 -2.07
C ILE A 29 0.69 5.12 -0.84
N THR A 30 -0.25 6.00 -0.54
CA THR A 30 -1.21 5.81 0.54
C THR A 30 -2.54 5.34 -0.02
N THR A 31 -3.17 4.39 0.66
CA THR A 31 -4.50 3.94 0.33
C THR A 31 -5.49 5.07 0.65
N PRO A 32 -6.33 5.48 -0.32
CA PRO A 32 -7.31 6.54 -0.11
C PRO A 32 -8.25 6.22 1.06
N LYS A 33 -8.64 7.24 1.85
CA LYS A 33 -9.60 7.07 2.96
C LYS A 33 -10.91 6.40 2.53
N LYS A 34 -11.38 6.73 1.31
CA LYS A 34 -12.58 6.11 0.69
C LYS A 34 -12.43 4.58 0.57
N TYR A 35 -11.23 4.11 0.25
CA TYR A 35 -10.93 2.69 0.10
C TYR A 35 -11.08 1.95 1.43
N ASN A 36 -10.50 2.49 2.50
CA ASN A 36 -10.63 1.94 3.84
C ASN A 36 -12.08 1.94 4.33
N TRP A 37 -12.86 2.96 3.98
CA TRP A 37 -14.28 3.02 4.31
C TRP A 37 -15.10 1.96 3.58
N VAL A 38 -14.88 1.78 2.27
CA VAL A 38 -15.51 0.72 1.48
C VAL A 38 -15.12 -0.65 2.03
N ASN A 39 -13.85 -0.86 2.32
CA ASN A 39 -13.34 -2.10 2.88
C ASN A 39 -14.02 -2.47 4.21
N LYS A 40 -14.16 -1.48 5.11
CA LYS A 40 -14.89 -1.66 6.38
C LYS A 40 -16.37 -1.98 6.17
N LYS A 41 -17.03 -1.35 5.19
CA LYS A 41 -18.44 -1.64 4.88
C LYS A 41 -18.65 -3.05 4.35
N ILE A 42 -17.83 -3.49 3.40
CA ILE A 42 -17.92 -4.83 2.81
C ILE A 42 -17.62 -5.89 3.87
N SER A 43 -16.59 -5.66 4.69
CA SER A 43 -16.26 -6.57 5.80
C SER A 43 -17.40 -6.68 6.82
N LYS A 44 -18.09 -5.58 7.14
CA LYS A 44 -19.28 -5.60 8.01
C LYS A 44 -20.45 -6.41 7.43
N LEU A 45 -20.54 -6.54 6.11
CA LEU A 45 -21.55 -7.35 5.43
C LEU A 45 -21.14 -8.83 5.31
N GLY A 46 -20.00 -9.23 5.89
CA GLY A 46 -19.51 -10.61 5.84
C GLY A 46 -18.97 -11.05 4.48
N MET A 47 -18.77 -10.12 3.55
CA MET A 47 -18.29 -10.40 2.20
C MET A 47 -16.76 -10.40 2.13
N ASP A 48 -16.21 -11.26 1.28
CA ASP A 48 -14.79 -11.22 0.94
C ASP A 48 -14.43 -9.90 0.23
N ASN A 49 -13.28 -9.36 0.62
CA ASN A 49 -12.74 -8.09 0.17
C ASN A 49 -11.27 -8.21 -0.30
N ALA A 50 -10.72 -9.42 -0.41
CA ALA A 50 -9.37 -9.64 -0.93
C ALA A 50 -9.19 -9.08 -2.36
N TRP A 51 -10.27 -9.11 -3.17
CA TRP A 51 -10.28 -8.56 -4.53
C TRP A 51 -10.03 -7.05 -4.57
N LEU A 52 -10.38 -6.31 -3.52
CA LEU A 52 -10.06 -4.88 -3.41
C LEU A 52 -8.54 -4.71 -3.30
N GLY A 53 -7.89 -5.38 -2.34
CA GLY A 53 -6.42 -5.33 -2.22
C GLY A 53 -5.70 -5.60 -3.55
N ARG A 54 -6.14 -6.63 -4.29
CA ARG A 54 -5.62 -6.97 -5.62
C ARG A 54 -5.83 -5.86 -6.65
N LEU A 55 -7.01 -5.23 -6.67
CA LEU A 55 -7.33 -4.15 -7.60
C LEU A 55 -6.53 -2.88 -7.31
N PHE A 56 -6.31 -2.58 -6.02
CA PHE A 56 -5.43 -1.48 -5.60
C PHE A 56 -3.99 -1.69 -6.06
N ILE A 57 -3.44 -2.89 -5.80
CA ILE A 57 -2.10 -3.31 -6.26
C ILE A 57 -2.02 -3.18 -7.77
N LYS A 58 -2.96 -3.76 -8.52
CA LYS A 58 -2.97 -3.71 -9.99
C LYS A 58 -2.96 -2.27 -10.52
N HIS A 59 -3.74 -1.37 -9.93
CA HIS A 59 -3.80 0.01 -10.41
C HIS A 59 -2.54 0.81 -10.07
N HIS A 60 -1.99 0.64 -8.86
CA HIS A 60 -0.87 1.46 -8.37
C HIS A 60 0.51 0.89 -8.69
N LEU A 61 0.60 -0.41 -8.99
CA LEU A 61 1.84 -1.12 -9.27
C LEU A 61 1.95 -1.56 -10.74
N ASN A 62 1.05 -1.13 -11.63
CA ASN A 62 1.10 -1.45 -13.06
C ASN A 62 2.41 -1.01 -13.75
N ALA A 63 3.06 0.03 -13.21
CA ALA A 63 4.29 0.59 -13.76
C ALA A 63 5.58 0.06 -13.09
N VAL A 64 5.46 -0.94 -12.22
CA VAL A 64 6.60 -1.57 -11.53
C VAL A 64 7.44 -2.34 -12.55
N LYS A 65 8.76 -2.11 -12.49
CA LYS A 65 9.75 -2.86 -13.29
C LYS A 65 10.39 -3.98 -12.46
N LYS A 66 11.02 -4.94 -13.13
CA LYS A 66 11.68 -6.10 -12.50
C LYS A 66 12.64 -5.74 -11.35
N ASP A 67 13.36 -4.63 -11.48
CA ASP A 67 14.36 -4.19 -10.50
C ASP A 67 13.83 -3.15 -9.50
N ASP A 68 12.51 -2.95 -9.44
CA ASP A 68 11.90 -2.07 -8.46
C ASP A 68 11.62 -2.84 -7.16
N ILE A 69 11.69 -2.13 -6.03
CA ILE A 69 11.48 -2.71 -4.69
C ILE A 69 10.12 -2.23 -4.18
N ILE A 70 9.30 -3.14 -3.65
CA ILE A 70 8.01 -2.81 -3.06
C ILE A 70 8.00 -3.20 -1.59
N ILE A 71 7.65 -2.25 -0.73
CA ILE A 71 7.62 -2.40 0.73
C ILE A 71 6.19 -2.11 1.19
N PHE A 72 5.50 -3.16 1.64
CA PHE A 72 4.13 -3.07 2.15
C PHE A 72 4.14 -2.91 3.67
N ASN A 73 3.30 -2.00 4.19
CA ASN A 73 2.91 -2.04 5.58
C ASN A 73 1.80 -3.10 5.77
N ASP A 74 2.20 -4.27 6.27
CA ASP A 74 1.40 -5.49 6.42
C ASP A 74 0.07 -5.25 7.17
N SER A 75 0.09 -4.32 8.13
CA SER A 75 -1.04 -4.02 8.99
C SER A 75 -2.28 -3.47 8.28
N VAL A 76 -2.12 -2.91 7.05
CA VAL A 76 -3.20 -2.23 6.32
C VAL A 76 -3.66 -2.98 5.06
N ILE A 77 -2.81 -3.81 4.44
CA ILE A 77 -3.11 -4.45 3.14
C ILE A 77 -3.35 -5.97 3.27
N ASN A 78 -2.61 -6.65 4.14
CA ASN A 78 -2.61 -8.12 4.18
C ASN A 78 -3.56 -8.72 5.22
N LYS A 79 -4.17 -7.92 6.10
CA LYS A 79 -5.24 -8.41 7.00
C LYS A 79 -6.43 -9.03 6.24
N SER A 80 -6.59 -8.75 4.95
CA SER A 80 -7.60 -9.35 4.07
C SER A 80 -7.06 -10.37 3.07
N ILE A 81 -5.74 -10.61 3.00
CA ILE A 81 -5.13 -11.53 2.02
C ILE A 81 -4.73 -12.87 2.67
N ASN A 82 -4.38 -12.87 3.97
CA ASN A 82 -4.00 -14.08 4.72
C ASN A 82 -5.15 -14.64 5.59
N LYS A 83 -6.39 -14.63 5.09
CA LYS A 83 -7.50 -15.34 5.73
C LYS A 83 -7.82 -16.62 4.98
#